data_AF-A0A9Q0NVL3-F1
#
_entry.id   AF-A0A9Q0NVL3-F1
#
_cell.length_a   1.000
_cell.length_b   1.000
_cell.length_c   1.000
_cell.angle_alpha   90.00
_cell.angle_beta   90.00
_cell.angle_gamma   90.00
#
_symmetry.space_group_name_H-M   'P 1'
#
loop_
_entity.id
_entity.type
_entity.pdbx_description
1 polymer ?
#
loop_
_entity_poly.entity_id
_entity_poly.type
_entity_poly.pdbx_seq_one_letter_code
_entity_poly.pdbx_strand_id
1 'polypeptide(L)'
;MPEEEEDYLPAASQTFKDFIKNVFWRETVKLWKIAGPIALSLIYQNGTNILTSIFVGHLGNLQLSAVSVSLSVIITFCLGFLLGMGSALETLCGQAFGAGQVHMLGIYLQRSCFILLVTCVILLPIYIFAAPLLKVLG
;
A
#
# COMPACT_ATOMS: atom_id res chain seq x y z
N MET A 1 -3.08 26.08 -8.99
CA MET A 1 -4.27 25.66 -8.23
C MET A 1 -5.43 26.66 -8.37
N PRO A 2 -5.89 27.06 -9.59
CA PRO A 2 -7.13 27.86 -9.74
C PRO A 2 -8.33 27.07 -10.28
N GLU A 3 -8.17 25.83 -10.75
CA GLU A 3 -9.26 25.06 -11.41
C GLU A 3 -10.23 24.38 -10.43
N GLU A 4 -9.90 24.27 -9.15
CA GLU A 4 -10.71 23.52 -8.17
C GLU A 4 -11.82 24.39 -7.53
N GLU A 5 -11.70 25.72 -7.56
CA GLU A 5 -12.60 26.64 -6.86
C GLU A 5 -13.80 27.09 -7.71
N GLU A 6 -13.71 26.95 -9.04
CA GLU A 6 -14.77 27.36 -9.98
C GLU A 6 -15.83 26.25 -10.22
N ASP A 7 -15.53 24.99 -9.88
CA ASP A 7 -16.38 23.80 -10.15
C ASP A 7 -17.41 23.50 -9.04
N TYR A 8 -17.36 24.23 -7.91
CA TYR A 8 -18.29 24.12 -6.78
C TYR A 8 -19.30 25.26 -6.70
N LEU A 9 -19.37 26.14 -7.70
CA LEU A 9 -20.36 27.21 -7.71
C LEU A 9 -21.78 26.61 -7.72
N PRO A 10 -22.68 27.06 -6.83
CA PRO A 10 -24.01 26.51 -6.75
C PRO A 10 -24.76 26.81 -8.04
N ALA A 11 -25.05 25.78 -8.82
CA ALA A 11 -26.08 25.80 -9.84
C ALA A 11 -27.42 26.09 -9.12
N ALA A 12 -27.70 27.38 -8.92
CA ALA A 12 -28.75 27.94 -8.07
C ALA A 12 -30.20 27.67 -8.57
N SER A 13 -30.42 26.59 -9.31
CA SER A 13 -31.76 26.20 -9.79
C SER A 13 -32.01 24.69 -9.85
N GLN A 14 -31.09 23.82 -9.39
CA GLN A 14 -31.34 22.38 -9.33
C GLN A 14 -31.72 21.92 -7.92
N THR A 15 -32.73 21.05 -7.83
CA THR A 15 -33.14 20.37 -6.59
C THR A 15 -31.90 19.85 -5.86
N PHE A 16 -31.75 20.15 -4.56
CA PHE A 16 -30.60 19.73 -3.74
C PHE A 16 -30.22 18.24 -3.91
N LYS A 17 -31.21 17.37 -4.14
CA LYS A 17 -31.00 15.94 -4.45
C LYS A 17 -30.19 15.70 -5.73
N ASP A 18 -30.44 16.46 -6.79
CA ASP A 18 -29.76 16.32 -8.07
C ASP A 18 -28.31 16.83 -7.98
N PHE A 19 -28.08 17.91 -7.22
CA PHE A 19 -26.74 18.39 -6.91
C PHE A 19 -25.91 17.33 -6.18
N ILE A 20 -26.44 16.77 -5.09
CA ILE A 20 -25.77 15.71 -4.32
C ILE A 20 -25.50 14.50 -5.21
N LYS A 21 -26.49 14.03 -5.97
CA LYS A 21 -26.31 12.88 -6.88
C LYS A 21 -25.20 13.11 -7.92
N ASN A 22 -25.14 14.31 -8.50
CA ASN A 22 -24.13 14.65 -9.49
C ASN A 22 -22.72 14.73 -8.90
N VAL A 23 -22.57 15.32 -7.71
CA VAL A 23 -21.28 15.37 -6.99
C VAL A 23 -20.82 13.97 -6.61
N PHE A 24 -21.69 13.16 -5.98
CA PHE A 24 -21.37 11.78 -5.61
C PHE A 24 -20.96 10.93 -6.82
N TRP A 25 -21.70 11.03 -7.93
CA TRP A 25 -21.36 10.30 -9.15
C TRP A 25 -19.99 10.69 -9.69
N ARG A 26 -19.70 12.00 -9.71
CA ARG A 26 -18.44 12.55 -10.22
C ARG A 26 -17.24 12.12 -9.37
N GLU A 27 -17.37 12.19 -8.05
CA GLU A 27 -16.33 11.75 -7.10
C GLU A 27 -16.13 10.22 -7.16
N THR A 28 -17.22 9.45 -7.27
CA THR A 28 -17.14 7.98 -7.40
C THR A 28 -16.36 7.57 -8.65
N VAL A 29 -16.60 8.23 -9.79
CA VAL A 29 -15.87 7.95 -11.04
C VAL A 29 -14.39 8.29 -10.92
N LYS A 30 -14.04 9.40 -10.24
CA LYS A 30 -12.63 9.78 -9.99
C LYS A 30 -11.94 8.73 -9.12
N LEU A 31 -12.56 8.32 -8.02
CA LEU A 31 -12.03 7.26 -7.15
C LEU A 31 -11.85 5.95 -7.90
N TRP A 32 -12.80 5.59 -8.79
CA TRP A 32 -12.74 4.33 -9.52
C TRP A 32 -11.57 4.28 -10.52
N LYS A 33 -11.17 5.42 -11.08
CA LYS A 33 -9.97 5.50 -11.95
C LYS A 33 -8.68 5.16 -11.21
N ILE A 34 -8.62 5.37 -9.89
CA ILE A 34 -7.45 5.10 -9.06
C ILE A 34 -7.56 3.71 -8.42
N ALA A 35 -8.73 3.37 -7.88
CA ALA A 35 -8.97 2.08 -7.25
C ALA A 35 -8.90 0.90 -8.24
N GLY A 36 -9.27 1.12 -9.52
CA GLY A 36 -9.22 0.11 -10.58
C GLY A 36 -7.82 -0.49 -10.78
N PRO A 37 -6.80 0.33 -11.10
CA PRO A 37 -5.43 -0.17 -11.25
C PRO A 37 -4.84 -0.72 -9.94
N ILE A 38 -5.21 -0.19 -8.77
CA ILE A 38 -4.77 -0.72 -7.47
C ILE A 38 -5.33 -2.14 -7.26
N ALA A 39 -6.62 -2.33 -7.49
CA ALA A 39 -7.26 -3.64 -7.36
C ALA A 39 -6.66 -4.66 -8.33
N LEU A 40 -6.41 -4.26 -9.58
CA LEU A 40 -5.75 -5.12 -10.57
C LEU A 40 -4.34 -5.53 -10.12
N SER A 41 -3.57 -4.59 -9.57
CA SER A 41 -2.22 -4.85 -9.06
C SER A 41 -2.25 -5.84 -7.89
N LEU A 42 -3.21 -5.71 -6.98
CA LEU A 42 -3.38 -6.64 -5.86
C LEU A 42 -3.76 -8.05 -6.32
N ILE A 43 -4.62 -8.17 -7.34
CA ILE A 43 -4.98 -9.46 -7.94
C ILE A 43 -3.74 -10.11 -8.57
N TYR A 44 -2.94 -9.36 -9.32
CA TYR A 44 -1.72 -9.87 -9.94
C TYR A 44 -0.69 -10.34 -8.90
N GLN A 45 -0.50 -9.56 -7.84
CA GLN A 45 0.42 -9.90 -6.75
C GLN A 45 -0.02 -11.18 -6.02
N ASN A 46 -1.30 -11.30 -5.66
CA ASN A 46 -1.82 -12.52 -5.04
C ASN A 46 -1.77 -13.73 -5.99
N GLY A 47 -2.07 -13.52 -7.28
CA GLY A 47 -1.96 -14.56 -8.31
C GLY A 47 -0.55 -15.14 -8.41
N THR A 48 0.48 -14.29 -8.38
CA THR A 48 1.88 -14.73 -8.40
C THR A 48 2.22 -15.61 -7.18
N ASN A 49 1.77 -15.23 -5.98
CA ASN A 49 1.98 -16.02 -4.76
C ASN A 49 1.30 -17.40 -4.82
N ILE A 50 0.09 -17.46 -5.39
CA ILE A 50 -0.64 -18.72 -5.59
C ILE A 50 0.13 -19.63 -6.56
N LEU A 51 0.57 -19.09 -7.69
CA LEU A 51 1.33 -19.85 -8.68
C LEU A 51 2.63 -20.40 -8.09
N THR A 52 3.39 -19.56 -7.36
CA THR A 52 4.60 -20.00 -6.66
C THR A 52 4.30 -21.15 -5.70
N SER A 53 3.22 -21.06 -4.92
CA SER A 53 2.83 -22.11 -3.98
C SER A 53 2.47 -23.42 -4.67
N ILE A 54 1.81 -23.37 -5.83
CA ILE A 54 1.50 -24.55 -6.64
C ILE A 54 2.79 -25.23 -7.13
N PHE A 55 3.74 -24.46 -7.69
CA PHE A 55 5.03 -24.99 -8.14
C PHE A 55 5.85 -25.59 -7.01
N VAL A 56 5.93 -24.91 -5.86
CA VAL A 56 6.63 -25.43 -4.67
C VAL A 56 5.93 -26.68 -4.13
N GLY A 57 4.60 -26.75 -4.22
CA GLY A 57 3.84 -27.94 -3.86
C GLY A 57 4.19 -29.17 -4.71
N HIS A 58 4.44 -28.98 -6.01
CA HIS A 58 4.91 -30.06 -6.89
C HIS A 58 6.35 -30.52 -6.59
N LEU A 59 7.20 -29.66 -6.02
CA LEU A 59 8.58 -30.00 -5.63
C LEU A 59 8.63 -30.85 -4.35
N GLY A 60 7.58 -30.79 -3.53
CA GLY A 60 7.39 -31.64 -2.36
C GLY A 60 6.75 -30.91 -1.17
N ASN A 61 6.07 -31.69 -0.32
CA ASN A 61 5.38 -31.17 0.86
C ASN A 61 6.32 -30.49 1.87
N LEU A 62 7.57 -30.98 1.96
CA LEU A 62 8.56 -30.43 2.88
C LEU A 62 9.05 -29.05 2.44
N GLN A 63 9.33 -28.83 1.14
CA GLN A 63 9.68 -27.49 0.66
C GLN A 63 8.47 -26.55 0.75
N LEU A 64 7.25 -27.02 0.45
CA LEU A 64 6.04 -26.20 0.56
C LEU A 64 5.79 -25.73 2.00
N SER A 65 5.93 -26.63 2.97
CA SER A 65 5.79 -26.28 4.39
C SER A 65 6.85 -25.25 4.81
N ALA A 66 8.12 -25.46 4.45
CA ALA A 66 9.19 -24.52 4.76
C ALA A 66 8.98 -23.12 4.15
N VAL A 67 8.57 -23.05 2.88
CA VAL A 67 8.26 -21.78 2.20
C VAL A 67 7.04 -21.11 2.82
N SER A 68 5.98 -21.87 3.12
CA SER A 68 4.76 -21.35 3.73
C SER A 68 4.99 -20.75 5.12
N VAL A 69 5.77 -21.42 5.98
CA VAL A 69 6.14 -20.89 7.30
C VAL A 69 7.03 -19.65 7.15
N SER A 70 8.01 -19.68 6.23
CA SER A 70 8.90 -18.54 5.97
C SER A 70 8.11 -17.31 5.51
N LEU A 71 7.15 -17.51 4.59
CA LEU A 71 6.30 -16.47 4.05
C LEU A 71 5.36 -15.91 5.15
N SER A 72 4.73 -16.80 5.91
CA SER A 72 3.75 -16.44 6.93
C SER A 72 4.37 -15.70 8.11
N VAL A 73 5.59 -16.08 8.54
CA VAL A 73 6.23 -15.52 9.73
C VAL A 73 7.17 -14.38 9.37
N ILE A 74 8.23 -14.66 8.62
CA ILE A 74 9.31 -13.69 8.41
C ILE A 74 8.91 -12.63 7.40
N ILE A 75 8.35 -13.06 6.26
CA ILE A 75 7.99 -12.12 5.20
C ILE A 75 6.83 -11.24 5.66
N THR A 76 5.78 -11.80 6.28
CA THR A 76 4.68 -11.00 6.87
C THR A 76 5.18 -10.04 7.94
N PHE A 77 6.12 -10.44 8.80
CA PHE A 77 6.68 -9.54 9.81
C PHE A 77 7.43 -8.36 9.18
N CYS A 78 8.35 -8.65 8.25
CA CYS A 78 9.17 -7.62 7.61
C CYS A 78 8.31 -6.68 6.74
N LEU A 79 7.44 -7.25 5.91
CA LEU A 79 6.52 -6.47 5.08
C LEU A 79 5.51 -5.70 5.92
N GLY A 80 4.99 -6.27 7.00
CA GLY A 80 4.06 -5.60 7.90
C GLY A 80 4.68 -4.37 8.57
N PHE A 81 5.94 -4.47 9.01
CA PHE A 81 6.65 -3.32 9.57
C PHE A 81 6.87 -2.22 8.53
N LEU A 82 7.29 -2.59 7.31
CA LEU A 82 7.46 -1.63 6.21
C LEU A 82 6.16 -0.99 5.77
N LEU A 83 5.08 -1.78 5.67
CA LEU A 83 3.74 -1.31 5.33
C LEU A 83 3.23 -0.32 6.38
N GLY A 84 3.40 -0.62 7.67
CA GLY A 84 2.97 0.25 8.78
C GLY A 84 3.64 1.62 8.74
N MET A 85 4.96 1.67 8.51
CA MET A 85 5.65 2.94 8.30
C MET A 85 5.16 3.64 7.03
N GLY A 86 5.00 2.90 5.92
CA GLY A 86 4.47 3.43 4.66
C GLY A 86 3.09 4.07 4.80
N SER A 87 2.17 3.47 5.57
CA SER A 87 0.85 4.04 5.85
C SER A 87 0.93 5.31 6.71
N ALA A 88 1.86 5.36 7.66
CA ALA A 88 2.11 6.58 8.43
C ALA A 88 2.64 7.72 7.54
N LEU A 89 3.52 7.39 6.58
CA LEU A 89 4.01 8.32 5.57
C LEU A 89 2.88 8.81 4.67
N GLU A 90 2.02 7.93 4.18
CA GLU A 90 0.86 8.28 3.34
C GLU A 90 -0.03 9.30 4.07
N THR A 91 -0.28 9.08 5.36
CA THR A 91 -1.05 10.01 6.21
C THR A 91 -0.34 11.35 6.34
N LEU A 92 0.96 11.38 6.67
CA LEU A 92 1.74 12.61 6.82
C LEU A 92 1.82 13.39 5.49
N CYS A 93 1.96 12.67 4.37
CA CYS A 93 1.96 13.24 3.03
C CYS A 93 0.59 13.85 2.68
N GLY A 94 -0.50 13.14 3.01
CA GLY A 94 -1.86 13.66 2.85
C GLY A 94 -2.10 14.93 3.66
N GLN A 95 -1.58 14.99 4.90
CA GLN A 95 -1.64 16.19 5.74
C GLN A 95 -0.83 17.36 5.16
N ALA A 96 0.40 17.12 4.73
CA ALA A 96 1.25 18.16 4.14
C ALA A 96 0.69 18.69 2.82
N PHE A 97 0.12 17.82 1.99
CA PHE A 97 -0.56 18.19 0.76
C PHE A 97 -1.83 19.01 1.03
N GLY A 98 -2.67 18.57 1.97
CA GLY A 98 -3.88 19.29 2.37
C GLY A 98 -3.62 20.66 3.00
N ALA A 99 -2.46 20.85 3.64
CA ALA A 99 -2.00 22.15 4.16
C ALA A 99 -1.38 23.07 3.09
N GLY A 100 -1.37 22.65 1.82
CA GLY A 100 -0.77 23.42 0.70
C GLY A 100 0.76 23.44 0.70
N GLN A 101 1.44 22.68 1.58
CA GLN A 101 2.89 22.69 1.75
C GLN A 101 3.59 21.66 0.87
N VAL A 102 3.37 21.72 -0.45
CA VAL A 102 3.89 20.73 -1.42
C VAL A 102 5.42 20.68 -1.46
N HIS A 103 6.12 21.77 -1.13
CA HIS A 103 7.58 21.76 -1.02
C HIS A 103 8.07 20.91 0.17
N MET A 104 7.39 20.99 1.32
CA MET A 104 7.74 20.20 2.51
C MET A 104 7.36 18.73 2.35
N LEU A 105 6.31 18.44 1.57
CA LEU A 105 5.93 17.07 1.18
C LEU A 105 7.11 16.31 0.55
N GLY A 106 7.83 16.92 -0.38
CA GLY A 106 8.99 16.29 -1.02
C GLY A 106 10.13 15.99 -0.04
N ILE A 107 10.40 16.90 0.90
CA ILE A 107 11.43 16.72 1.93
C ILE A 107 11.02 15.59 2.90
N TYR A 108 9.75 15.52 3.30
CA TYR A 108 9.24 14.43 4.12
C TYR A 108 9.33 13.09 3.41
N LEU A 109 8.99 13.03 2.12
CA LEU A 109 9.10 11.81 1.33
C LEU A 109 10.56 11.34 1.24
N GLN A 110 11.51 12.24 0.98
CA GLN A 110 12.93 11.90 0.88
C GLN A 110 13.49 11.38 2.22
N ARG A 111 13.21 12.08 3.33
CA ARG A 111 13.64 11.66 4.66
C ARG A 111 13.02 10.32 5.04
N SER A 112 11.74 10.15 4.75
CA SER A 112 11.04 8.92 5.09
C SER A 112 11.47 7.75 4.22
N CYS A 113 11.80 7.99 2.94
CA CYS A 113 12.42 6.98 2.07
C CYS A 113 13.77 6.52 2.64
N PHE A 114 14.59 7.45 3.14
CA PHE A 114 15.84 7.09 3.82
C PHE A 114 15.58 6.24 5.08
N ILE A 115 14.61 6.61 5.91
CA ILE A 115 14.23 5.84 7.10
C ILE A 115 13.74 4.45 6.72
N LEU A 116 12.88 4.33 5.71
CA LEU A 116 12.40 3.05 5.18
C LEU A 116 13.55 2.17 4.70
N LEU A 117 14.53 2.74 3.98
CA LEU A 117 15.71 2.01 3.51
C LEU A 117 16.58 1.54 4.68
N VAL A 118 16.81 2.39 5.68
CA VAL A 118 17.56 2.02 6.89
C VAL A 118 16.85 0.88 7.62
N THR A 119 15.54 0.97 7.78
CA THR A 119 14.75 -0.12 8.39
C THR A 119 14.85 -1.41 7.57
N CYS A 120 14.76 -1.35 6.23
CA CYS A 120 14.99 -2.51 5.37
C CYS A 120 16.35 -3.17 5.66
N VAL A 121 17.42 -2.37 5.79
CA VAL A 121 18.75 -2.88 6.11
C VAL A 121 18.80 -3.49 7.52
N ILE A 122 18.10 -2.91 8.50
CA ILE A 122 18.00 -3.45 9.86
C ILE A 122 17.21 -4.76 9.91
N LEU A 123 16.21 -4.93 9.04
CA LEU A 123 15.43 -6.17 8.92
C LEU A 123 16.16 -7.25 8.11
N LEU A 124 17.17 -6.89 7.32
CA LEU A 124 17.94 -7.83 6.48
C LEU A 124 18.55 -9.02 7.25
N PRO A 125 19.15 -8.86 8.44
CA PRO A 125 19.66 -9.99 9.21
C PRO A 125 18.56 -10.98 9.62
N ILE A 126 17.35 -10.50 9.92
CA ILE A 126 16.21 -11.37 10.23
C ILE A 126 15.88 -12.27 9.04
N TYR A 127 16.00 -11.71 7.82
CA TYR A 127 15.83 -12.46 6.58
C TYR A 127 16.98 -13.44 6.29
N ILE A 128 18.24 -13.02 6.50
CA ILE A 128 19.41 -13.88 6.28
C ILE A 128 19.44 -15.05 7.27
N PHE A 129 19.12 -14.77 8.53
CA PHE A 129 19.03 -15.77 9.59
C PHE A 129 17.63 -16.39 9.70
N ALA A 130 16.83 -16.34 8.63
CA ALA A 130 15.49 -16.90 8.61
C ALA A 130 15.45 -18.39 8.99
N ALA A 131 16.33 -19.20 8.38
CA ALA A 131 16.38 -20.64 8.65
C ALA A 131 16.67 -20.98 10.14
N PRO A 132 17.69 -20.40 10.81
CA PRO A 132 17.89 -20.64 12.23
C PRO A 132 16.79 -20.02 13.11
N LEU A 133 16.22 -18.87 12.75
CA LEU A 133 15.08 -18.28 13.47
C LEU A 133 13.84 -19.20 13.45
N LEU A 134 13.50 -19.73 12.27
CA LEU A 134 12.39 -20.67 12.12
C LEU A 134 12.62 -21.94 12.95
N LYS A 135 13.85 -22.47 12.97
CA LYS A 135 14.19 -23.64 13.79
C LYS A 135 14.03 -23.40 15.30
N VAL A 136 14.22 -22.16 15.76
CA VAL A 136 13.99 -21.80 17.18
C VAL A 136 12.50 -21.68 17.48
N LEU A 137 11.69 -21.28 16.50
CA LEU A 137 10.25 -21.09 16.65
C LEU A 137 9.46 -22.41 16.61
N GLY A 138 10.01 -23.49 16.05
CA GLY A 138 9.42 -24.83 16.02
C GLY A 138 9.42 -25.47 14.64
#